data_AF-A0A8N5I410-F1
#
_entry.id   AF-A0A8N5I410-F1
#
_cell.length_a   1.000
_cell.length_b   1.000
_cell.length_c   1.000
_cell.angle_alpha   90.00
_cell.angle_beta   90.00
_cell.angle_gamma   90.00
#
_symmetry.space_group_name_H-M   'P 1'
#
loop_
_entity.id
_entity.type
_entity.pdbx_description
1 polymer ?
#
loop_
_entity_poly.entity_id
_entity_poly.type
_entity_poly.pdbx_seq_one_letter_code
_entity_poly.pdbx_strand_id
1 'polypeptide(L)'
;MSIAASNTSMRVPAGFRNLLEGLAREVLREQPTDVVAFAAQYFQKLLESREASGIDPVAWGAMLEDDRLTWPPSEDLKEAKDTEG
;
A
#
# COMPACT_ATOMS: atom_id res chain seq x y z
N MET A 1 -27.48 -5.83 1.93
CA MET A 1 -27.04 -5.58 3.32
C MET A 1 -26.25 -4.28 3.34
N SER A 2 -26.71 -3.28 4.09
CA SER A 2 -26.03 -1.99 4.26
C SER A 2 -24.99 -2.09 5.37
N ILE A 3 -23.71 -1.98 5.02
CA ILE A 3 -22.66 -1.81 6.03
C ILE A 3 -22.75 -0.35 6.47
N ALA A 4 -23.14 -0.12 7.73
CA ALA A 4 -23.05 1.19 8.34
C ALA A 4 -21.57 1.60 8.35
N ALA A 5 -21.20 2.63 7.58
CA ALA A 5 -19.89 3.24 7.67
C ALA A 5 -19.79 3.95 9.03
N SER A 6 -19.36 3.22 10.05
CA SER A 6 -18.99 3.75 11.35
C SER A 6 -17.87 4.77 11.15
N ASN A 7 -18.21 6.07 11.23
CA ASN A 7 -17.32 7.24 11.30
C ASN A 7 -15.84 6.95 10.93
N THR A 8 -15.57 6.74 9.63
CA THR A 8 -14.34 6.11 9.11
C THR A 8 -13.18 7.11 8.92
N SER A 9 -12.90 7.95 9.92
CA SER A 9 -11.78 8.91 9.85
C SER A 9 -10.40 8.26 9.90
N MET A 10 -10.29 6.98 10.24
CA MET A 10 -9.02 6.25 10.27
C MET A 10 -8.86 5.43 8.98
N ARG A 11 -8.28 6.06 7.95
CA ARG A 11 -7.85 5.37 6.73
C ARG A 11 -6.40 4.96 6.86
N VAL A 12 -6.07 3.78 6.33
CA VAL A 12 -4.67 3.33 6.22
C VAL A 12 -3.93 4.30 5.30
N PRO A 13 -2.76 4.83 5.67
CA PRO A 13 -1.98 5.70 4.82
C PRO A 13 -1.57 5.00 3.51
N ALA A 14 -1.59 5.75 2.40
CA ALA A 14 -1.15 5.23 1.11
C ALA A 14 0.32 4.78 1.17
N GLY A 15 0.64 3.66 0.55
CA GLY A 15 1.98 3.06 0.55
C GLY A 15 2.32 2.27 1.82
N PHE A 16 1.45 2.25 2.83
CA PHE A 16 1.68 1.50 4.06
C PHE A 16 1.70 -0.02 3.81
N ARG A 17 0.82 -0.51 2.93
CA ARG A 17 0.80 -1.93 2.57
C ARG A 17 2.07 -2.33 1.83
N ASN A 18 2.53 -1.54 0.86
CA ASN A 18 3.83 -1.74 0.21
C ASN A 18 5.00 -1.86 1.19
N LEU A 19 5.06 -1.00 2.22
CA LEU A 19 6.11 -1.08 3.26
C LEU A 19 6.07 -2.41 4.03
N LEU A 20 4.88 -2.83 4.45
CA LEU A 20 4.71 -4.10 5.17
C LEU A 20 5.03 -5.31 4.30
N GLU A 21 4.64 -5.27 3.03
CA GLU A 21 4.94 -6.33 2.07
C GLU A 21 6.45 -6.46 1.83
N GLY A 22 7.15 -5.33 1.65
CA GLY A 22 8.60 -5.30 1.52
C GLY A 22 9.32 -5.91 2.72
N LEU A 23 8.92 -5.51 3.94
CA LEU A 23 9.45 -6.10 5.16
C LEU A 23 9.17 -7.61 5.23
N ALA A 24 7.93 -8.03 4.99
CA ALA A 24 7.54 -9.43 5.06
C ALA A 24 8.34 -10.31 4.08
N ARG A 25 8.56 -9.82 2.85
CA ARG A 25 9.37 -10.51 1.84
C ARG A 25 10.82 -10.70 2.31
N GLU A 26 11.43 -9.67 2.89
CA GLU A 26 12.82 -9.77 3.36
C GLU A 26 12.94 -10.63 4.63
N VAL A 27 11.95 -10.60 5.53
CA VAL A 27 11.90 -11.51 6.70
C VAL A 27 11.81 -12.97 6.23
N LEU A 28 10.97 -13.29 5.25
CA LEU A 28 10.84 -14.65 4.72
C LEU A 28 12.12 -15.11 4.00
N ARG A 29 12.90 -14.18 3.46
CA ARG A 29 14.16 -14.44 2.75
C ARG A 29 15.34 -14.66 3.69
N GLU A 30 15.52 -13.79 4.67
CA GLU A 30 16.66 -13.85 5.60
C GLU A 30 16.40 -14.74 6.82
N GLN A 31 15.13 -15.06 7.13
CA GLN A 31 14.72 -15.87 8.29
C GLN A 31 15.41 -15.42 9.60
N PRO A 32 15.34 -14.12 9.96
CA PRO A 32 16.04 -13.61 11.13
C PRO A 32 15.45 -14.16 12.42
N THR A 33 16.30 -14.39 13.42
CA THR A 33 15.87 -14.81 14.77
C THR A 33 15.16 -13.68 15.53
N ASP A 34 15.60 -12.44 15.34
CA ASP A 34 14.98 -11.24 15.90
C ASP A 34 14.36 -10.38 14.79
N VAL A 35 13.05 -10.56 14.60
CA VAL A 35 12.27 -9.85 13.58
C VAL A 35 12.19 -8.35 13.86
N VAL A 36 12.16 -7.94 15.14
CA VAL A 36 11.99 -6.52 15.51
C VAL A 36 13.27 -5.75 15.22
N ALA A 37 14.42 -6.29 15.62
CA ALA A 37 15.72 -5.70 15.30
C ALA A 37 15.95 -5.66 13.77
N PHE A 38 15.60 -6.73 13.07
CA PHE A 38 15.67 -6.78 11.60
C PHE A 38 14.81 -5.70 10.96
N ALA A 39 13.56 -5.54 11.39
CA ALA A 39 12.65 -4.54 10.85
C ALA A 39 13.18 -3.11 11.05
N ALA A 40 13.73 -2.81 12.22
CA ALA A 40 14.34 -1.50 12.49
C ALA A 40 15.51 -1.22 11.53
N GLN A 41 16.40 -2.19 11.32
CA GLN A 41 17.51 -2.08 10.37
C GLN A 41 17.04 -1.96 8.92
N TYR A 42 16.01 -2.72 8.54
CA TYR A 42 15.43 -2.68 7.20
C TYR A 42 14.85 -1.30 6.88
N PHE A 43 14.03 -0.74 7.79
CA PHE A 43 13.46 0.59 7.57
C PHE A 43 14.52 1.70 7.62
N GLN A 44 15.56 1.56 8.44
CA GLN A 44 16.70 2.48 8.44
C GLN A 44 17.39 2.52 7.06
N LYS A 45 17.67 1.36 6.46
CA LYS A 45 18.25 1.27 5.11
C LYS A 45 17.35 1.88 4.03
N LEU A 46 16.04 1.67 4.14
CA LEU A 46 15.08 2.29 3.22
C LEU A 46 15.09 3.82 3.32
N LEU A 47 15.22 4.35 4.53
CA LEU A 47 15.27 5.79 4.78
C LEU A 47 16.55 6.41 4.19
N GLU A 48 17.70 5.79 4.45
CA GLU A 48 18.99 6.17 3.86
C GLU A 48 18.98 6.12 2.33
N SER A 49 18.38 5.06 1.75
CA SER A 49 18.23 4.93 0.30
C SER A 49 17.36 6.04 -0.29
N ARG A 50 16.26 6.40 0.38
CA ARG A 50 15.39 7.52 -0.02
C ARG A 50 16.15 8.83 -0.02
N GLU A 51 16.93 9.10 1.03
CA GLU A 51 17.73 10.32 1.15
C GLU A 51 18.85 10.39 0.11
N ALA A 52 19.48 9.26 -0.22
CA ALA A 52 20.57 9.21 -1.18
C ALA A 52 20.11 9.27 -2.65
N SER A 53 19.03 8.57 -2.99
CA SER A 53 18.53 8.46 -4.37
C SER A 53 17.52 9.54 -4.75
N GLY A 54 16.89 10.18 -3.75
CA GLY A 54 15.76 11.10 -3.96
C GLY A 54 14.49 10.43 -4.48
N ILE A 55 14.48 9.10 -4.62
CA ILE A 55 13.34 8.33 -5.12
C ILE A 55 12.71 7.61 -3.93
N ASP A 56 11.41 7.84 -3.73
CA ASP A 56 10.66 7.18 -2.67
C ASP A 56 9.94 5.92 -3.20
N PRO A 57 10.40 4.70 -2.88
CA PRO A 57 9.72 3.47 -3.28
C PRO A 57 8.31 3.35 -2.67
N VAL A 58 8.05 4.04 -1.55
CA VAL A 58 6.71 4.07 -0.94
C VAL A 58 5.75 4.91 -1.76
N ALA A 59 6.21 6.02 -2.35
CA ALA A 59 5.39 6.85 -3.22
C ALA A 59 4.96 6.09 -4.47
N TRP A 60 5.84 5.30 -5.07
CA TRP A 60 5.48 4.43 -6.20
C TRP A 60 4.44 3.38 -5.81
N GLY A 61 4.63 2.71 -4.67
CA GLY A 61 3.64 1.79 -4.13
C GLY A 61 2.30 2.49 -3.89
N ALA A 62 2.29 3.66 -3.27
CA ALA A 62 1.10 4.46 -3.02
C ALA A 62 0.34 4.81 -4.31
N MET A 63 1.03 5.12 -5.41
CA MET A 63 0.40 5.39 -6.71
C MET A 63 -0.29 4.16 -7.30
N LEU A 64 0.26 2.96 -7.08
CA LEU A 64 -0.32 1.70 -7.54
C LEU A 64 -1.50 1.23 -6.66
N GLU A 65 -1.54 1.65 -5.40
CA GLU A 65 -2.60 1.31 -4.45
C GLU A 65 -3.86 2.18 -4.60
N ASP A 66 -3.79 3.28 -5.34
CA ASP A 66 -4.95 4.14 -5.59
C ASP A 66 -5.87 3.49 -6.63
N ASP A 67 -6.94 2.84 -6.15
CA ASP A 67 -8.01 2.27 -6.98
C ASP A 67 -8.65 3.31 -7.92
N ARG A 68 -8.46 4.62 -7.69
CA ARG A 68 -8.86 5.66 -8.64
C ARG A 68 -8.06 5.66 -9.94
N LEU A 69 -6.83 5.14 -9.91
CA LEU A 69 -5.97 4.99 -11.09
C LEU A 69 -6.18 3.66 -11.82
N THR A 70 -6.83 2.67 -11.19
CA THR A 70 -7.14 1.42 -11.88
C THR A 70 -8.23 1.65 -12.91
N TRP A 71 -7.86 1.54 -14.18
CA TRP A 71 -8.78 1.56 -15.31
C TRP A 71 -9.48 0.20 -15.43
N PRO A 72 -10.81 0.12 -15.57
CA PRO A 72 -11.75 1.21 -15.75
C PRO A 72 -12.25 1.82 -14.42
N PRO A 73 -12.57 3.12 -14.39
CA PRO A 73 -13.26 3.76 -13.27
C PRO A 73 -14.50 2.98 -12.84
N SER A 74 -14.67 2.81 -11.52
CA SER A 74 -15.85 2.13 -10.95
C SER A 74 -17.19 2.83 -11.24
N GLU A 75 -17.16 4.08 -11.69
CA GLU A 75 -18.33 4.84 -12.14
C GLU A 75 -18.85 4.31 -13.48
N ASP A 76 -17.96 3.98 -14.41
CA ASP A 76 -18.32 3.42 -15.73
C ASP A 76 -18.96 2.03 -15.62
N LEU A 77 -18.61 1.27 -14.57
CA LEU A 77 -19.20 -0.05 -14.27
C LEU A 77 -20.64 0.04 -13.72
N LYS A 78 -21.03 1.17 -13.14
CA LYS A 78 -22.41 1.40 -12.69
C LYS A 78 -23.29 1.80 -13.87
N GLU A 79 -22.79 2.70 -14.70
CA GLU A 79 -23.53 3.24 -15.85
C GLU A 79 -23.80 2.18 -16.92
N ALA A 80 -22.85 1.26 -17.17
CA ALA A 80 -23.05 0.15 -18.10
C ALA A 80 -24.17 -0.82 -17.69
N LYS A 81 -24.49 -0.91 -16.39
CA LYS A 81 -25.52 -1.81 -15.88
C LYS A 81 -26.93 -1.20 -15.92
N ASP A 82 -27.01 0.13 -16.02
CA ASP A 82 -28.27 0.87 -16.04
C ASP A 82 -28.79 1.09 -17.48
N THR A 83 -27.98 0.84 -18.50
CA THR A 83 -28.36 0.93 -19.93
C THR A 83 -28.89 -0.37 -20.55
N GLU A 84 -28.87 -1.48 -19.81
CA GLU A 84 -29.52 -2.74 -20.20
C GLU A 84 -30.87 -2.89 -19.48
N GLY A 85 -31.86 -2.09 -19.87
CA GLY A 85 -33.23 -2.11 -19.34
C GLY A 85 -34.26 -1.76 -20.40
#